data_AF-A0A7Y3GDX6-F1
#
_entry.id   AF-A0A7Y3GDX6-F1
#
_cell.length_a   1.000
_cell.length_b   1.000
_cell.length_c   1.000
_cell.angle_alpha   90.00
_cell.angle_beta   90.00
_cell.angle_gamma   90.00
#
_symmetry.space_group_name_H-M   'P 1'
#
loop_
_entity.id
_entity.type
_entity.pdbx_description
1 polymer ?
#
loop_
_entity_poly.entity_id
_entity_poly.type
_entity_poly.pdbx_seq_one_letter_code
_entity_poly.pdbx_strand_id
1 'polypeptide(L)'
;MLRADRFATPAVLLAAALAFAGSGCGAIDPAQIQPELIPEHVKVLRLQLPSFDEDAIQGVWMWRRSEVTGEFEAVSEIRLTDSVLEGETEFVEYELLDPAGSSLGVTLSAEVDRSGAMPELSLWFIRFTLPGEFKASVYNAAGESGLSAESILL
;
A
#
# COMPACT_ATOMS: atom_id res chain seq x y z
N MET A 1 -33.19 -16.00 -1.22
CA MET A 1 -33.62 -14.73 -1.82
C MET A 1 -32.35 -13.94 -2.09
N LEU A 2 -31.86 -13.95 -3.33
CA LEU A 2 -30.58 -13.35 -3.76
C LEU A 2 -30.86 -12.06 -4.55
N ARG A 3 -30.17 -10.98 -4.21
CA ARG A 3 -29.79 -9.80 -5.02
C ARG A 3 -28.78 -9.02 -4.17
N ALA A 4 -27.48 -9.06 -4.42
CA ALA A 4 -26.69 -8.56 -5.56
C ALA A 4 -26.79 -7.05 -5.79
N ASP A 5 -25.59 -6.44 -5.75
CA ASP A 5 -25.16 -5.16 -6.29
C ASP A 5 -25.59 -3.86 -5.61
N ARG A 6 -24.65 -3.27 -4.85
CA ARG A 6 -24.14 -1.89 -5.03
C ARG A 6 -22.79 -1.70 -4.30
N PHE A 7 -21.69 -2.15 -4.91
CA PHE A 7 -20.39 -1.48 -4.68
C PHE A 7 -20.14 -0.61 -5.90
N ALA A 8 -20.41 0.68 -5.75
CA ALA A 8 -19.95 1.67 -6.71
C ALA A 8 -18.42 1.71 -6.60
N THR A 9 -17.73 1.29 -7.67
CA THR A 9 -16.29 1.52 -7.82
C THR A 9 -16.06 3.04 -7.83
N PRO A 10 -15.31 3.63 -6.89
CA PRO A 10 -14.81 4.97 -7.10
C PRO A 10 -13.80 4.90 -8.24
N ALA A 11 -14.16 5.50 -9.38
CA ALA A 11 -13.24 5.76 -10.47
C ALA A 11 -12.19 6.76 -9.96
N VAL A 12 -11.06 6.27 -9.48
CA VAL A 12 -9.88 7.10 -9.17
C VAL A 12 -9.26 7.50 -10.50
N LEU A 13 -9.56 8.73 -10.95
CA LEU A 13 -8.83 9.39 -12.02
C LEU A 13 -7.45 9.80 -11.48
N LEU A 14 -6.43 8.98 -11.72
CA LEU A 14 -5.04 9.35 -11.45
C LEU A 14 -4.56 10.27 -12.60
N ALA A 15 -4.75 11.58 -12.45
CA ALA A 15 -4.28 12.57 -13.41
C ALA A 15 -2.79 12.86 -13.16
N ALA A 16 -1.90 12.27 -13.98
CA ALA A 16 -0.49 12.63 -14.02
C ALA A 16 -0.32 14.03 -14.64
N ALA A 17 0.30 14.95 -13.90
CA ALA A 17 0.59 16.30 -14.35
C ALA A 17 1.64 16.31 -15.47
N LEU A 18 1.23 16.72 -16.67
CA LEU A 18 2.14 17.10 -17.76
C LEU A 18 2.58 18.56 -17.59
N ALA A 19 3.89 18.76 -17.40
CA ALA A 19 4.54 20.02 -17.70
C ALA A 19 5.68 19.75 -18.70
N PHE A 20 5.35 19.77 -20.00
CA PHE A 20 6.34 19.83 -21.07
C PHE A 20 6.28 21.22 -21.71
N ALA A 21 7.23 22.08 -21.35
CA ALA A 21 7.59 23.26 -22.14
C ALA A 21 9.07 23.12 -22.49
N GLY A 22 9.37 22.72 -23.72
CA GLY A 22 10.74 22.60 -24.20
C GLY A 22 10.81 21.95 -25.58
N SER A 23 10.71 22.77 -26.62
CA SER A 23 10.95 22.37 -28.00
C SER A 23 12.37 21.83 -28.18
N GLY A 24 12.50 20.58 -28.59
CA GLY A 24 13.78 20.00 -28.98
C GLY A 24 13.58 18.61 -29.55
N CYS A 25 13.82 18.46 -30.86
CA CYS A 25 13.88 17.17 -31.52
C CYS A 25 14.99 16.32 -30.87
N GLY A 26 14.61 15.28 -30.13
CA GLY A 26 15.53 14.36 -29.47
C GLY A 26 14.79 13.06 -29.22
N ALA A 27 15.42 11.93 -29.57
CA ALA A 27 14.86 10.59 -29.36
C ALA A 27 14.39 10.43 -27.90
N ILE A 28 13.20 9.87 -27.71
CA ILE A 28 12.73 9.51 -26.38
C ILE A 28 13.68 8.44 -25.85
N ASP A 29 14.41 8.77 -24.80
CA ASP A 29 15.22 7.83 -24.05
C ASP A 29 14.27 6.83 -23.36
N PRO A 30 14.38 5.51 -23.59
CA PRO A 30 13.58 4.51 -22.87
C PRO A 30 13.80 4.55 -21.35
N ALA A 31 14.80 5.28 -20.83
CA ALA A 31 14.94 5.59 -19.40
C ALA A 31 13.91 6.62 -18.87
N GLN A 32 13.06 7.20 -19.73
CA GLN A 32 11.94 8.08 -19.36
C GLN A 32 10.58 7.34 -19.30
N ILE A 33 10.59 6.00 -19.35
CA ILE A 33 9.37 5.21 -19.08
C ILE A 33 8.99 5.45 -17.63
N GLN A 34 7.99 6.31 -17.41
CA GLN A 34 7.23 6.28 -16.16
C GLN A 34 6.81 4.82 -15.98
N PRO A 35 7.05 4.19 -14.82
CA PRO A 35 6.59 2.83 -14.60
C PRO A 35 5.07 2.87 -14.75
N GLU A 36 4.59 2.41 -15.91
CA GLU A 36 3.19 2.18 -16.14
C GLU A 36 2.80 1.21 -15.03
N LEU A 37 1.94 1.67 -14.11
CA LEU A 37 1.46 0.84 -13.02
C LEU A 37 0.67 -0.30 -13.67
N ILE A 38 1.36 -1.42 -13.92
CA ILE A 38 0.74 -2.55 -14.60
C ILE A 38 -0.32 -3.11 -13.64
N PRO A 39 -1.61 -3.22 -14.04
CA PRO A 39 -2.70 -3.53 -13.12
C PRO A 39 -2.50 -4.80 -12.28
N GLU A 40 -1.74 -5.78 -12.78
CA GLU A 40 -1.37 -7.00 -12.05
C GLU A 40 -0.49 -6.75 -10.81
N HIS A 41 0.16 -5.59 -10.71
CA HIS A 41 1.05 -5.24 -9.60
C HIS A 41 0.32 -4.57 -8.44
N VAL A 42 -0.97 -4.26 -8.62
CA VAL A 42 -1.77 -3.51 -7.65
C VAL A 42 -2.77 -4.45 -6.97
N LYS A 43 -2.76 -4.51 -5.65
CA LYS A 43 -3.76 -5.23 -4.85
C LYS A 43 -4.23 -4.41 -3.67
N VAL A 44 -5.47 -4.65 -3.26
CA VAL A 44 -5.97 -4.19 -1.97
C VAL A 44 -5.56 -5.21 -0.91
N LEU A 45 -4.83 -4.75 0.10
CA LEU A 45 -4.52 -5.48 1.32
C LEU A 45 -5.51 -5.06 2.39
N ARG A 46 -6.06 -6.04 3.10
CA ARG A 46 -6.89 -5.80 4.28
C ARG A 46 -6.10 -6.27 5.49
N LEU A 47 -5.78 -5.34 6.37
CA LEU A 47 -4.96 -5.60 7.53
C LEU A 47 -5.82 -5.38 8.77
N GLN A 48 -5.94 -6.44 9.56
CA GLN A 48 -6.44 -6.31 10.93
C GLN A 48 -5.29 -5.81 11.80
N LEU A 49 -5.55 -4.78 12.59
CA LEU A 49 -4.55 -4.18 13.47
C LEU A 49 -4.82 -4.68 14.90
N PRO A 50 -4.17 -5.76 15.36
CA PRO A 50 -4.45 -6.32 16.67
C PRO A 50 -3.93 -5.38 17.76
N SER A 51 -4.87 -4.83 18.55
CA SER A 51 -4.61 -4.24 19.88
C SER A 51 -3.39 -3.31 19.96
N PHE A 52 -3.33 -2.32 19.06
CA PHE A 52 -2.35 -1.25 19.10
C PHE A 52 -3.09 0.04 19.44
N ASP A 53 -2.60 0.85 20.38
CA ASP A 53 -3.06 2.23 20.51
C ASP A 53 -2.94 2.88 19.12
N GLU A 54 -4.08 3.18 18.50
CA GLU A 54 -4.18 3.48 17.06
C GLU A 54 -3.44 4.78 16.70
N ASP A 55 -3.14 5.61 17.70
CA ASP A 55 -2.33 6.82 17.57
C ASP A 55 -0.82 6.54 17.41
N ALA A 56 -0.38 5.28 17.53
CA ALA A 56 1.03 4.92 17.52
C ALA A 56 1.51 4.21 16.26
N ILE A 57 0.62 3.66 15.41
CA ILE A 57 1.07 2.89 14.24
C ILE A 57 1.75 3.83 13.25
N GLN A 58 3.02 3.53 12.95
CA GLN A 58 3.82 4.32 12.02
C GLN A 58 3.81 3.72 10.61
N GLY A 59 3.59 2.41 10.50
CA GLY A 59 3.58 1.76 9.21
C GLY A 59 3.41 0.25 9.26
N VAL A 60 3.56 -0.34 8.09
CA VAL A 60 3.44 -1.76 7.81
C VAL A 60 4.68 -2.20 7.04
N TRP A 61 5.32 -3.27 7.49
CA TRP A 61 6.33 -3.97 6.69
C TRP A 61 5.65 -5.03 5.83
N MET A 62 6.03 -5.04 4.56
CA MET A 62 5.68 -6.09 3.62
C MET A 62 6.86 -7.05 3.50
N TRP A 63 6.58 -8.31 3.77
CA TRP A 63 7.55 -9.40 3.78
C TRP A 63 7.29 -10.33 2.62
N ARG A 64 8.31 -10.67 1.84
CA ARG A 64 8.22 -11.70 0.80
C ARG A 64 8.95 -12.94 1.26
N ARG A 65 8.39 -14.11 0.98
CA ARG A 65 9.09 -15.37 1.19
C ARG A 65 10.22 -15.53 0.19
N SER A 66 11.43 -15.74 0.69
CA SER A 66 12.59 -16.06 -0.11
C SER A 66 12.49 -17.50 -0.63
N GLU A 67 12.68 -17.67 -1.93
CA GLU A 67 12.70 -18.99 -2.56
C GLU A 67 13.99 -19.76 -2.25
N VAL A 68 15.03 -19.04 -1.82
CA VAL A 68 16.35 -19.61 -1.52
C VAL A 68 16.38 -20.13 -0.08
N THR A 69 15.94 -19.31 0.87
CA THR A 69 16.01 -19.64 2.30
C THR A 69 14.70 -20.20 2.84
N GLY A 70 13.57 -19.93 2.18
CA GLY A 70 12.24 -20.26 2.66
C GLY A 70 11.69 -19.32 3.74
N GLU A 71 12.51 -18.37 4.19
CA GLU A 71 12.21 -17.38 5.24
C GLU A 71 11.52 -16.14 4.65
N PHE A 72 10.83 -15.37 5.50
CA PHE A 72 10.23 -14.09 5.12
C PHE A 72 11.24 -12.95 5.30
N GLU A 73 11.43 -12.16 4.24
CA GLU A 73 12.35 -11.03 4.20
C GLU A 73 11.57 -9.73 3.90
N ALA A 74 11.89 -8.65 4.61
CA ALA A 74 11.24 -7.35 4.38
C ALA A 74 11.64 -6.80 3.01
N VAL A 75 10.64 -6.44 2.20
CA VAL A 75 10.84 -5.99 0.81
C VAL A 75 10.17 -4.66 0.50
N SER A 76 9.28 -4.16 1.34
CA SER A 76 8.67 -2.85 1.15
C SER A 76 8.09 -2.34 2.46
N GLU A 77 8.03 -1.03 2.61
CA GLU A 77 7.41 -0.35 3.73
C GLU A 77 6.17 0.40 3.23
N ILE A 78 5.08 0.32 3.99
CA ILE A 78 3.95 1.23 3.88
C ILE A 78 4.02 2.14 5.08
N ARG A 79 4.37 3.40 4.90
CA ARG A 79 4.46 4.36 6.01
C ARG A 79 3.17 5.16 6.10
N LEU A 80 2.53 5.12 7.26
CA LEU A 80 1.39 5.97 7.57
C LEU A 80 1.92 7.35 7.95
N THR A 81 1.34 8.41 7.39
CA THR A 81 1.82 9.78 7.59
C THR A 81 0.87 10.58 8.45
N ASP A 82 -0.37 10.72 8.00
CA ASP A 82 -1.38 11.58 8.60
C ASP A 82 -2.72 10.85 8.66
N SER A 83 -3.58 11.22 9.61
CA SER A 83 -4.97 10.78 9.63
C SER A 83 -5.91 11.97 9.54
N VAL A 84 -6.99 11.80 8.76
CA VAL A 84 -7.99 12.83 8.51
C VAL A 84 -9.37 12.22 8.77
N LEU A 85 -10.18 12.94 9.54
CA LEU A 85 -11.59 12.61 9.73
C LEU A 85 -12.44 13.41 8.74
N GLU A 86 -13.11 12.72 7.81
CA GLU A 86 -14.04 13.33 6.86
C GLU A 86 -15.48 12.92 7.22
N GLY A 87 -16.16 13.79 7.99
CA GLY A 87 -17.49 13.49 8.51
C GLY A 87 -17.42 12.47 9.65
N GLU A 88 -17.96 11.27 9.41
CA GLU A 88 -17.93 10.14 10.36
C GLU A 88 -16.92 9.04 9.94
N THR A 89 -16.22 9.23 8.81
CA THR A 89 -15.26 8.26 8.28
C THR A 89 -13.84 8.75 8.53
N GLU A 90 -12.99 7.86 9.01
CA GLU A 90 -11.56 8.12 9.21
C GLU A 90 -10.75 7.57 8.03
N PHE A 91 -9.84 8.41 7.56
CA PHE A 91 -8.88 8.08 6.51
C PHE A 91 -7.47 8.24 7.05
N VAL A 92 -6.57 7.36 6.63
CA VAL A 92 -5.14 7.49 6.86
C VAL A 92 -4.43 7.67 5.53
N GLU A 93 -3.56 8.67 5.48
CA GLU A 93 -2.63 8.88 4.38
C GLU A 93 -1.39 8.02 4.57
N TYR A 94 -0.86 7.52 3.46
CA TYR A 94 0.32 6.68 3.48
C TYR A 94 1.14 6.77 2.20
N GLU A 95 2.41 6.42 2.31
CA GLU A 95 3.33 6.27 1.20
C GLU A 95 3.87 4.84 1.11
N LEU A 96 4.18 4.43 -0.11
CA LEU A 96 4.85 3.17 -0.41
C LEU A 96 6.33 3.43 -0.61
N LEU A 97 7.17 2.78 0.19
CA LEU A 97 8.61 2.81 0.05
C LEU A 97 9.16 1.48 -0.45
N ASP A 98 10.14 1.60 -1.34
CA ASP A 98 10.92 0.48 -1.83
C ASP A 98 11.87 -0.06 -0.73
N PRO A 99 12.56 -1.21 -0.93
CA PRO A 99 13.48 -1.73 0.07
C PRO A 99 14.68 -0.81 0.39
N ALA A 100 14.98 0.17 -0.47
CA ALA A 100 16.01 1.17 -0.23
C ALA A 100 15.48 2.38 0.58
N GLY A 101 14.18 2.40 0.93
CA GLY A 101 13.52 3.49 1.63
C GLY A 101 13.16 4.67 0.72
N SER A 102 13.12 4.47 -0.61
CA SER A 102 12.72 5.50 -1.56
C SER A 102 11.21 5.48 -1.75
N SER A 103 10.58 6.64 -1.60
CA SER A 103 9.14 6.83 -1.84
C SER A 103 8.84 6.92 -3.33
N LEU A 104 7.68 6.42 -3.75
CA LEU A 104 7.16 6.63 -5.10
C LEU A 104 6.76 8.09 -5.39
N GLY A 105 6.74 8.96 -4.38
CA GLY A 105 6.22 10.33 -4.52
C GLY A 105 4.70 10.37 -4.75
N VAL A 106 4.01 9.29 -4.37
CA VAL A 106 2.55 9.19 -4.41
C VAL A 106 2.06 8.95 -2.98
N THR A 107 1.25 9.88 -2.48
CA THR A 107 0.48 9.71 -1.25
C THR A 107 -0.85 9.05 -1.61
N LEU A 108 -1.16 7.97 -0.90
CA LEU A 108 -2.41 7.23 -1.03
C LEU A 108 -3.23 7.42 0.25
N SER A 109 -4.53 7.17 0.16
CA SER A 109 -5.45 7.25 1.30
C SER A 109 -6.17 5.92 1.46
N ALA A 110 -6.34 5.50 2.72
CA ALA A 110 -7.04 4.28 3.09
C ALA A 110 -8.07 4.57 4.18
N GLU A 111 -9.23 3.93 4.05
CA GLU A 111 -10.29 3.98 5.05
C GLU A 111 -9.92 3.09 6.25
N VAL A 112 -10.20 3.61 7.45
CA VAL A 112 -10.07 2.89 8.71
C VAL A 112 -11.46 2.45 9.17
N ASP A 113 -11.74 1.15 9.12
CA ASP A 113 -12.99 0.59 9.63
C ASP A 113 -12.82 0.18 11.10
N ARG A 114 -13.52 0.90 11.99
CA ARG A 114 -13.52 0.69 13.45
C ARG A 114 -14.79 0.00 13.96
N SER A 115 -15.62 -0.54 13.07
CA SER A 115 -16.88 -1.19 13.45
C SER A 115 -16.69 -2.54 14.16
N GLY A 116 -15.51 -3.15 14.01
CA GLY A 116 -15.15 -4.44 14.60
C GLY A 116 -14.47 -4.35 15.97
N ALA A 117 -14.15 -5.51 16.55
CA ALA A 117 -13.36 -5.60 17.80
C ALA A 117 -11.88 -5.22 17.60
N MET A 118 -11.42 -5.22 16.35
CA MET A 118 -10.10 -4.75 15.92
C MET A 118 -10.33 -3.85 14.70
N PRO A 119 -9.66 -2.70 14.62
CA PRO A 119 -9.75 -1.85 13.44
C PRO A 119 -9.14 -2.58 12.22
N GLU A 120 -9.77 -2.39 11.08
CA GLU A 120 -9.32 -2.90 9.78
C GLU A 120 -8.89 -1.75 8.89
N LEU A 121 -7.76 -1.93 8.21
CA LEU A 121 -7.21 -0.98 7.26
C LEU A 121 -7.18 -1.59 5.86
N SER A 122 -7.79 -0.90 4.89
CA SER A 122 -7.80 -1.31 3.48
C SER A 122 -6.80 -0.49 2.65
N LEU A 123 -5.61 -1.03 2.45
CA LEU A 123 -4.49 -0.38 1.75
C LEU A 123 -4.39 -0.84 0.30
N TRP A 124 -4.13 0.06 -0.62
CA TRP A 124 -3.55 -0.30 -1.91
C TRP A 124 -2.05 -0.56 -1.77
N PHE A 125 -1.63 -1.74 -2.18
CA PHE A 125 -0.24 -2.14 -2.29
C PHE A 125 0.17 -2.28 -3.76
N ILE A 126 1.32 -1.70 -4.08
CA ILE A 126 1.96 -1.78 -5.39
C ILE A 126 3.25 -2.55 -5.21
N ARG A 127 3.39 -3.68 -5.90
CA ARG A 127 4.57 -4.55 -5.78
C ARG A 127 5.79 -3.95 -6.48
N PHE A 128 6.89 -3.74 -5.75
CA PHE A 128 8.21 -3.34 -6.30
C PHE A 128 9.15 -4.50 -6.63
N THR A 129 8.79 -5.72 -6.21
CA THR A 129 9.64 -6.90 -6.28
C THR A 129 9.02 -8.02 -7.12
N LEU A 130 9.70 -9.16 -7.18
CA LEU A 130 9.22 -10.35 -7.86
C LEU A 130 7.91 -10.87 -7.24
N PRO A 131 7.03 -11.48 -8.05
CA PRO A 131 5.86 -12.22 -7.57
C PRO A 131 6.22 -13.24 -6.48
N GLY A 132 5.29 -13.58 -5.60
CA GLY A 132 5.55 -14.54 -4.53
C GLY A 132 4.51 -14.57 -3.42
N GLU A 133 4.87 -15.24 -2.34
CA GLU A 133 4.09 -15.29 -1.10
C GLU A 133 4.51 -14.13 -0.20
N PHE A 134 3.54 -13.33 0.23
CA PHE A 134 3.74 -12.15 1.06
C PHE A 134 3.04 -12.27 2.40
N LYS A 135 3.62 -11.64 3.42
CA LYS A 135 3.02 -11.40 4.73
C LYS A 135 3.21 -9.94 5.13
N ALA A 136 2.43 -9.49 6.10
CA ALA A 136 2.52 -8.14 6.63
C ALA A 136 2.77 -8.16 8.13
N SER A 137 3.47 -7.16 8.66
CA SER A 137 3.51 -6.84 10.09
C SER A 137 3.36 -5.34 10.26
N VAL A 138 2.85 -4.91 11.40
CA VAL A 138 2.71 -3.49 11.75
C VAL A 138 3.83 -3.08 12.68
N TYR A 139 4.23 -1.81 12.63
CA TYR A 139 5.27 -1.30 13.52
C TYR A 139 4.93 0.08 14.09
N ASN A 140 5.51 0.38 15.25
CA ASN A 140 5.55 1.69 15.88
C ASN A 140 6.86 1.90 16.65
N ALA A 141 6.94 2.98 17.42
CA ALA A 141 8.06 3.28 18.30
C ALA A 141 8.31 2.23 19.41
N ALA A 142 7.31 1.40 19.76
CA ALA A 142 7.45 0.34 20.75
C ALA A 142 7.98 -0.98 20.16
N GLY A 143 7.86 -1.17 18.84
CA GLY A 143 8.39 -2.33 18.14
C GLY A 143 7.52 -2.77 16.96
N GLU A 144 7.63 -4.05 16.61
CA GLU A 144 6.94 -4.67 15.48
C GLU A 144 6.01 -5.79 15.97
N SER A 145 4.86 -5.96 15.31
CA SER A 145 3.98 -7.10 15.53
C SER A 145 4.55 -8.40 14.96
N GLY A 146 3.93 -9.52 15.28
CA GLY A 146 4.14 -10.75 14.51
C GLY A 146 3.65 -10.61 13.06
N LEU A 147 4.12 -11.49 12.19
CA LEU A 147 3.62 -11.59 10.82
C LEU A 147 2.14 -11.99 10.78
N SER A 148 1.44 -11.51 9.76
CA SER A 148 0.05 -11.85 9.47
C SER A 148 -0.16 -13.37 9.40
N ALA A 149 -1.31 -13.83 9.91
CA ALA A 149 -1.68 -15.23 9.80
C ALA A 149 -1.88 -15.62 8.33
N GLU A 150 -2.54 -14.75 7.57
CA GLU A 150 -2.81 -14.92 6.15
C GLU A 150 -1.60 -14.53 5.30
N SER A 151 -1.41 -15.30 4.22
CA SER A 151 -0.44 -15.01 3.18
C SER A 151 -1.15 -14.44 1.95
N ILE A 152 -0.54 -13.46 1.31
CA ILE A 152 -1.03 -12.83 0.08
C ILE A 152 -0.17 -13.34 -1.09
N LEU A 153 -0.81 -13.86 -2.14
CA LEU A 153 -0.12 -14.26 -3.37
C LEU A 153 -0.23 -13.14 -4.40
N LEU A 154 0.92 -12.60 -4.79
CA LEU A 154 1.05 -11.51 -5.77
C LEU A 154 1.88 -11.98 -6.95
#